data_AF-A0A969H9T6-F1
#
_entry.id   AF-A0A969H9T6-F1
#
_cell.length_a   1.000
_cell.length_b   1.000
_cell.length_c   1.000
_cell.angle_alpha   90.00
_cell.angle_beta   90.00
_cell.angle_gamma   90.00
#
_symmetry.space_group_name_H-M   'P 1'
#
loop_
_entity.id
_entity.type
_entity.pdbx_description
1 polymer ?
#
loop_
_entity_poly.entity_id
_entity_poly.type
_entity_poly.pdbx_seq_one_letter_code
_entity_poly.pdbx_strand_id
1 'polypeptide(L)'
;MPEPIPNPTANSSAADGPESVWTHRGYRMRAGEFNTAMVHFYRGEVQRSNTWRLRLDSTTNWAVVTTGAVLTFAFGSVSNSHVVILISFLLVWLFLVIESRRYRYYELWTLRVRLLETDFFAAMLTPPFAPHPEWATRLADSLLTPEFPISQLEALGRRLRRNYIWIYLILGLAWVVKLMLHPTPADSLERFFSRASIGFISGHVAVAGVACFFLVIFLIAILTAGLRAAAGEVLPQSEMMEMSNGLLQNLASAASHVLPEDLPFRSRQKHLAIIITGKPDEVSQQLLSFLNRGVTALEGKGMYTGQARAVLLCAVAPTEVAHLKALVYRVDEHAFVVVNPTEEIWGSGFSNLEPSWKRPLQPRKKSQPKSSSS
;
A
#
# COMPACT_ATOMS: atom_id res chain seq x y z
N MET A 1 -51.13 -62.55 -12.46
CA MET A 1 -51.14 -61.13 -12.06
C MET A 1 -49.70 -60.65 -12.13
N PRO A 2 -49.35 -59.71 -13.01
CA PRO A 2 -48.01 -59.14 -13.05
C PRO A 2 -47.84 -58.06 -11.97
N GLU A 3 -46.65 -58.01 -11.37
CA GLU A 3 -46.22 -57.02 -10.37
C GLU A 3 -46.40 -55.57 -10.87
N PRO A 4 -46.71 -54.61 -9.98
CA PRO A 4 -46.77 -53.21 -10.36
C PRO A 4 -45.37 -52.65 -10.61
N ILE A 5 -45.22 -51.95 -11.73
CA ILE A 5 -44.02 -51.22 -12.15
C ILE A 5 -43.65 -50.19 -11.07
N PRO A 6 -42.38 -50.11 -10.62
CA PRO A 6 -41.97 -49.09 -9.66
C PRO A 6 -42.03 -47.69 -10.29
N ASN A 7 -42.73 -46.79 -9.61
CA ASN A 7 -42.93 -45.40 -10.00
C ASN A 7 -41.57 -44.65 -10.02
N PRO A 8 -41.11 -44.08 -11.14
CA PRO A 8 -39.78 -43.47 -11.24
C PRO A 8 -39.68 -42.06 -10.62
N THR A 9 -40.65 -41.63 -9.82
CA THR A 9 -40.67 -40.30 -9.18
C THR A 9 -40.48 -40.31 -7.67
N ALA A 10 -40.16 -41.47 -7.08
CA ALA A 10 -39.87 -41.59 -5.65
C ALA A 10 -38.39 -41.89 -5.40
N ASN A 11 -37.51 -40.92 -5.70
CA ASN A 11 -36.23 -40.67 -4.99
C ASN A 11 -35.37 -39.65 -5.76
N SER A 12 -35.65 -38.36 -5.57
CA SER A 12 -34.62 -37.32 -5.75
C SER A 12 -34.78 -36.11 -4.81
N SER A 13 -35.62 -36.20 -3.78
CA SER A 13 -35.75 -35.14 -2.76
C SER A 13 -34.70 -35.24 -1.64
N ALA A 14 -33.49 -35.71 -1.96
CA ALA A 14 -32.40 -35.88 -1.00
C ALA A 14 -31.09 -35.26 -1.51
N ALA A 15 -31.14 -33.99 -1.95
CA ALA A 15 -29.93 -33.17 -2.14
C ALA A 15 -30.15 -31.67 -1.85
N ASP A 16 -31.25 -31.29 -1.20
CA ASP A 16 -31.51 -29.89 -0.82
C ASP A 16 -30.94 -29.61 0.57
N GLY A 17 -29.61 -29.67 0.69
CA GLY A 17 -28.88 -29.19 1.86
C GLY A 17 -28.63 -27.69 1.72
N PRO A 18 -28.73 -26.89 2.79
CA PRO A 18 -28.54 -25.43 2.71
C PRO A 18 -27.20 -25.12 2.04
N GLU A 19 -27.22 -24.28 1.00
CA GLU A 19 -26.06 -23.91 0.20
C GLU A 19 -24.84 -23.58 1.10
N SER A 20 -23.79 -24.40 1.00
CA SER A 20 -22.56 -24.17 1.74
C SER A 20 -21.73 -23.11 1.03
N VAL A 21 -21.40 -22.03 1.72
CA VAL A 21 -20.63 -20.90 1.16
C VAL A 21 -19.13 -21.19 1.16
N TRP A 22 -18.67 -22.15 1.97
CA TRP A 22 -17.26 -22.53 2.03
C TRP A 22 -17.09 -24.00 2.42
N THR A 23 -16.11 -24.67 1.83
CA THR A 23 -15.76 -26.07 2.17
C THR A 23 -14.24 -26.25 2.31
N HIS A 24 -13.79 -26.88 3.40
CA HIS A 24 -12.37 -27.18 3.61
C HIS A 24 -12.19 -28.47 4.40
N ARG A 25 -11.37 -29.41 3.88
CA ARG A 25 -11.08 -30.71 4.54
C ARG A 25 -12.34 -31.45 5.03
N GLY A 26 -13.43 -31.39 4.26
CA GLY A 26 -14.71 -32.03 4.60
C GLY A 26 -15.64 -31.21 5.50
N TYR A 27 -15.17 -30.11 6.09
CA TYR A 27 -16.05 -29.16 6.79
C TYR A 27 -16.78 -28.28 5.77
N ARG A 28 -18.07 -28.02 6.02
CA ARG A 28 -18.91 -27.10 5.22
C ARG A 28 -19.41 -25.98 6.13
N MET A 29 -19.23 -24.72 5.74
CA MET A 29 -19.81 -23.57 6.44
C MET A 29 -21.09 -23.11 5.73
N ARG A 30 -22.14 -22.91 6.52
CA ARG A 30 -23.39 -22.27 6.09
C ARG A 30 -23.21 -20.75 6.01
N ALA A 31 -24.07 -20.07 5.27
CA ALA A 31 -24.03 -18.60 5.15
C ALA A 31 -24.06 -17.88 6.51
N GLY A 32 -24.88 -18.35 7.47
CA GLY A 32 -24.93 -17.76 8.82
C GLY A 32 -23.63 -17.94 9.62
N GLU A 33 -22.94 -19.07 9.45
CA GLU A 33 -21.65 -19.34 10.11
C GLU A 33 -20.53 -18.48 9.50
N PHE A 34 -20.54 -18.33 8.17
CA PHE A 34 -19.64 -17.43 7.45
C PHE A 34 -19.83 -15.98 7.89
N ASN A 35 -21.07 -15.48 7.96
CA ASN A 35 -21.38 -14.14 8.45
C ASN A 35 -20.88 -13.93 9.88
N THR A 36 -21.09 -14.93 10.76
CA THR A 36 -20.60 -14.91 12.14
C THR A 36 -19.07 -14.81 12.19
N ALA A 37 -18.37 -15.61 11.38
CA ALA A 37 -16.90 -15.55 11.28
C ALA A 37 -16.41 -14.18 10.80
N MET A 38 -17.05 -13.60 9.78
CA MET A 38 -16.72 -12.27 9.25
C MET A 38 -16.96 -11.16 10.28
N VAL A 39 -18.04 -11.21 11.05
CA VAL A 39 -18.30 -10.25 12.13
C VAL A 39 -17.22 -10.34 13.22
N HIS A 40 -16.86 -11.55 13.66
CA HIS A 40 -15.78 -11.72 14.65
C HIS A 40 -14.42 -11.27 14.12
N PHE A 41 -14.13 -11.56 12.86
CA PHE A 41 -12.91 -11.11 12.20
C PHE A 41 -12.85 -9.57 12.14
N TYR A 42 -13.92 -8.91 11.69
CA TYR A 42 -14.02 -7.46 11.66
C TYR A 42 -13.81 -6.84 13.06
N ARG A 43 -14.49 -7.36 14.09
CA ARG A 43 -14.31 -6.90 15.48
C ARG A 43 -12.85 -7.04 15.94
N GLY A 44 -12.20 -8.15 15.60
CA GLY A 44 -10.79 -8.38 15.89
C GLY A 44 -9.87 -7.37 15.20
N GLU A 45 -10.10 -7.08 13.92
CA GLU A 45 -9.31 -6.11 13.15
C GLU A 45 -9.51 -4.66 13.66
N VAL A 46 -10.75 -4.28 14.01
CA VAL A 46 -11.05 -2.99 14.65
C VAL A 46 -10.34 -2.87 16.01
N GLN A 47 -10.36 -3.92 16.83
CA GLN A 47 -9.66 -3.92 18.12
C GLN A 47 -8.14 -3.77 17.94
N ARG A 48 -7.54 -4.48 16.97
CA ARG A 48 -6.11 -4.33 16.64
C ARG A 48 -5.79 -2.92 16.15
N SER A 49 -6.59 -2.35 15.24
CA SER A 49 -6.42 -0.98 14.78
C SER A 49 -6.48 0.03 15.93
N ASN A 50 -7.47 -0.09 16.83
CA ASN A 50 -7.57 0.74 18.03
C ASN A 50 -6.35 0.60 18.96
N THR A 51 -5.86 -0.63 19.17
CA THR A 51 -4.66 -0.88 20.00
C THR A 51 -3.43 -0.18 19.43
N TRP A 52 -3.25 -0.25 18.11
CA TRP A 52 -2.12 0.41 17.44
C TRP A 52 -2.28 1.92 17.36
N ARG A 53 -3.50 2.45 17.26
CA ARG A 53 -3.79 3.88 17.39
C ARG A 53 -3.35 4.42 18.76
N LEU A 54 -3.76 3.76 19.84
CA LEU A 54 -3.37 4.16 21.21
C LEU A 54 -1.84 4.13 21.42
N ARG A 55 -1.16 3.14 20.86
CA ARG A 55 0.32 3.03 20.92
C ARG A 55 1.03 4.11 20.13
N LEU A 56 0.39 4.66 19.10
CA LEU A 56 0.89 5.76 18.28
C LEU A 56 0.79 7.10 19.02
N ASP A 57 -0.33 7.33 19.71
CA ASP A 57 -0.54 8.57 20.47
C ASP A 57 0.45 8.69 21.63
N SER A 58 0.82 7.56 22.25
CA SER A 58 1.78 7.54 23.36
C SER A 58 3.17 8.11 22.99
N THR A 59 3.70 7.82 21.80
CA THR A 59 5.05 8.32 21.43
C THR A 59 5.06 9.82 21.19
N THR A 60 4.02 10.37 20.55
CA THR A 60 3.89 11.81 20.36
C THR A 60 3.74 12.51 21.72
N ASN A 61 2.94 11.95 22.64
CA ASN A 61 2.80 12.48 23.99
C ASN A 61 4.15 12.51 24.74
N TRP A 62 4.93 11.44 24.68
CA TRP A 62 6.28 11.41 25.27
C TRP A 62 7.22 12.44 24.63
N ALA A 63 7.15 12.65 23.32
CA ALA A 63 7.93 13.68 22.64
C ALA A 63 7.58 15.10 23.14
N VAL A 64 6.29 15.40 23.32
CA VAL A 64 5.82 16.70 23.85
C VAL A 64 6.23 16.89 25.31
N VAL A 65 6.00 15.88 26.17
CA VAL A 65 6.34 15.94 27.61
C VAL A 65 7.84 16.12 27.81
N THR A 66 8.66 15.34 27.11
CA THR A 66 10.13 15.45 27.22
C THR A 66 10.64 16.78 26.68
N THR A 67 10.06 17.30 25.59
CA THR A 67 10.36 18.64 25.08
C THR A 67 10.04 19.71 26.13
N GLY A 68 8.85 19.68 26.73
CA GLY A 68 8.45 20.64 27.77
C GLY A 68 9.33 20.58 29.02
N ALA A 69 9.73 19.38 29.45
CA ALA A 69 10.66 19.18 30.56
C ALA A 69 12.06 19.74 30.26
N VAL A 70 12.58 19.45 29.06
CA VAL A 70 13.89 19.98 28.62
C VAL A 70 13.86 21.49 28.52
N LEU A 71 12.80 22.09 27.96
CA LEU A 71 12.70 23.54 27.87
C LEU A 71 12.61 24.19 29.25
N THR A 72 11.79 23.64 30.15
CA THR A 72 11.71 24.10 31.56
C THR A 72 13.08 24.06 32.23
N PHE A 73 13.82 22.96 32.08
CA PHE A 73 15.18 22.86 32.61
C PHE A 73 16.12 23.87 31.94
N ALA A 74 16.14 23.95 30.62
CA ALA A 74 17.05 24.82 29.87
C ALA A 74 16.85 26.30 30.22
N PHE A 75 15.61 26.74 30.43
CA PHE A 75 15.30 28.12 30.81
C PHE A 75 15.31 28.38 32.33
N GLY A 76 15.22 27.35 33.16
CA GLY A 76 15.14 27.47 34.62
C GLY A 76 16.39 28.09 35.28
N SER A 77 17.53 28.11 34.59
CA SER A 77 18.72 28.84 35.05
C SER A 77 19.48 29.44 33.87
N VAL A 78 20.14 30.58 34.15
CA VAL A 78 21.09 31.21 33.23
C VAL A 78 22.32 30.33 32.99
N SER A 79 22.75 29.56 33.99
CA SER A 79 23.90 28.64 33.89
C SER A 79 23.60 27.38 33.07
N ASN A 80 22.34 27.07 32.79
CA ASN A 80 21.98 25.87 32.04
C ASN A 80 22.33 26.02 30.56
N SER A 81 23.07 25.05 30.05
CA SER A 81 23.58 25.04 28.67
C SER A 81 22.47 24.90 27.64
N HIS A 82 22.57 25.65 26.54
CA HIS A 82 21.69 25.50 25.37
C HIS A 82 21.82 24.12 24.70
N VAL A 83 22.90 23.38 24.97
CA VAL A 83 23.16 22.03 24.40
C VAL A 83 22.06 21.05 24.79
N VAL A 84 21.41 21.23 25.95
CA VAL A 84 20.31 20.37 26.38
C VAL A 84 19.13 20.42 25.39
N ILE A 85 18.87 21.59 24.80
CA ILE A 85 17.84 21.75 23.76
C ILE A 85 18.24 21.00 22.48
N LEU A 86 19.53 21.00 22.12
CA LEU A 86 20.04 20.24 20.96
C LEU A 86 19.94 18.73 21.18
N ILE A 87 20.19 18.24 22.40
CA ILE A 87 19.96 16.84 22.76
C ILE A 87 18.47 16.49 22.60
N SER A 88 17.56 17.42 22.94
CA SER A 88 16.12 17.24 22.72
C SER A 88 15.76 17.11 21.24
N PHE A 89 16.46 17.78 20.31
CA PHE A 89 16.22 17.57 18.87
C PHE A 89 16.46 16.10 18.49
N LEU A 90 17.55 15.51 18.98
CA LEU A 90 17.88 14.11 18.73
C LEU A 90 16.91 13.14 19.40
N LEU A 91 16.44 13.47 20.61
CA LEU A 91 15.43 12.68 21.32
C LEU A 91 14.08 12.69 20.57
N VAL A 92 13.65 13.85 20.08
CA VAL A 92 12.43 13.98 19.28
C VAL A 92 12.58 13.25 17.93
N TRP A 93 13.77 13.23 17.34
CA TRP A 93 14.06 12.41 16.16
C TRP A 93 13.90 10.91 16.44
N LEU A 94 14.41 10.43 17.58
CA LEU A 94 14.24 9.04 17.99
C LEU A 94 12.74 8.68 18.16
N PHE A 95 11.96 9.55 18.80
CA PHE A 95 10.51 9.33 18.93
C PHE A 95 9.81 9.29 17.58
N LEU A 96 10.15 10.19 16.65
CA LEU A 96 9.62 10.20 15.29
C LEU A 96 9.95 8.89 14.54
N VAL A 97 11.17 8.36 14.66
CA VAL A 97 11.56 7.09 14.04
C VAL A 97 10.77 5.92 14.63
N ILE A 98 10.67 5.83 15.96
CA ILE A 98 9.89 4.78 16.64
C ILE A 98 8.42 4.85 16.19
N GLU A 99 7.86 6.05 16.18
CA GLU A 99 6.48 6.29 15.82
C GLU A 99 6.20 5.98 14.35
N SER A 100 7.10 6.35 13.43
CA SER A 100 6.98 6.03 12.00
C SER A 100 6.93 4.52 11.76
N ARG A 101 7.70 3.73 12.52
CA ARG A 101 7.64 2.28 12.49
C ARG A 101 6.27 1.77 12.95
N ARG A 102 5.76 2.29 14.07
CA ARG A 102 4.42 1.93 14.62
C ARG A 102 3.29 2.33 13.67
N TYR A 103 3.43 3.46 12.99
CA TYR A 103 2.44 3.97 12.04
C TYR A 103 2.22 3.01 10.86
N ARG A 104 3.26 2.31 10.39
CA ARG A 104 3.13 1.28 9.34
C ARG A 104 2.26 0.10 9.76
N TYR A 105 2.38 -0.32 11.02
CA TYR A 105 1.51 -1.37 11.57
C TYR A 105 0.07 -0.88 11.65
N TYR A 106 -0.14 0.33 12.18
CA TYR A 106 -1.48 0.94 12.25
C TYR A 106 -2.14 1.02 10.86
N GLU A 107 -1.38 1.41 9.82
CA GLU A 107 -1.87 1.49 8.45
C GLU A 107 -2.30 0.13 7.89
N LEU A 108 -1.54 -0.94 8.14
CA LEU A 108 -1.89 -2.30 7.71
C LEU A 108 -3.25 -2.75 8.30
N TRP A 109 -3.47 -2.53 9.60
CA TRP A 109 -4.73 -2.92 10.24
C TRP A 109 -5.89 -2.06 9.76
N THR A 110 -5.66 -0.75 9.61
CA THR A 110 -6.68 0.19 9.11
C THR A 110 -7.07 -0.12 7.67
N LEU A 111 -6.12 -0.54 6.82
CA LEU A 111 -6.39 -0.99 5.46
C LEU A 111 -7.34 -2.19 5.43
N ARG A 112 -7.12 -3.20 6.28
CA ARG A 112 -7.99 -4.40 6.32
C ARG A 112 -9.39 -4.07 6.83
N VAL A 113 -9.48 -3.22 7.85
CA VAL A 113 -10.77 -2.70 8.33
C VAL A 113 -11.48 -1.95 7.20
N ARG A 114 -10.78 -1.09 6.47
CA ARG A 114 -11.33 -0.33 5.35
C ARG A 114 -11.86 -1.23 4.24
N LEU A 115 -11.12 -2.27 3.85
CA LEU A 115 -11.56 -3.26 2.86
C LEU A 115 -12.87 -3.96 3.30
N LEU A 116 -13.01 -4.30 4.58
CA LEU A 116 -14.24 -4.87 5.11
C LEU A 116 -15.39 -3.86 5.12
N GLU A 117 -15.14 -2.61 5.51
CA GLU A 117 -16.16 -1.55 5.50
C GLU A 117 -16.69 -1.28 4.09
N THR A 118 -15.80 -1.12 3.10
CA THR A 118 -16.18 -0.74 1.73
C THR A 118 -16.72 -1.90 0.92
N ASP A 119 -16.10 -3.07 1.02
CA ASP A 119 -16.39 -4.19 0.12
C ASP A 119 -17.12 -5.34 0.80
N PHE A 120 -17.38 -5.30 2.10
CA PHE A 120 -18.26 -6.27 2.76
C PHE A 120 -19.51 -5.59 3.31
N PHE A 121 -19.34 -4.62 4.22
CA PHE A 121 -20.48 -4.00 4.90
C PHE A 121 -21.25 -3.01 4.02
N ALA A 122 -20.59 -2.10 3.28
CA ALA A 122 -21.29 -1.13 2.45
C ALA A 122 -22.10 -1.79 1.32
N ALA A 123 -21.56 -2.86 0.71
CA ALA A 123 -22.27 -3.65 -0.29
C ALA A 123 -23.56 -4.29 0.25
N MET A 124 -23.60 -4.66 1.53
CA MET A 124 -24.82 -5.19 2.17
C MET A 124 -25.88 -4.12 2.43
N LEU A 125 -25.47 -2.86 2.62
CA LEU A 125 -26.37 -1.78 3.05
C LEU A 125 -27.06 -1.07 1.88
N THR A 126 -26.58 -1.19 0.65
CA THR A 126 -27.15 -0.46 -0.50
C THR A 126 -27.11 -1.29 -1.78
N PRO A 127 -28.11 -2.18 -2.03
CA PRO A 127 -28.30 -2.75 -3.37
C PRO A 127 -28.54 -1.60 -4.38
N PRO A 128 -27.91 -1.58 -5.57
CA PRO A 128 -27.21 -2.66 -6.26
C PRO A 128 -25.67 -2.62 -6.13
N PHE A 129 -25.13 -2.04 -5.05
CA PHE A 129 -23.69 -1.93 -4.84
C PHE A 129 -23.09 -3.32 -4.59
N ALA A 130 -22.62 -3.97 -5.66
CA ALA A 130 -21.87 -5.21 -5.55
C ALA A 130 -20.46 -4.89 -5.05
N PRO A 131 -19.89 -5.72 -4.17
CA PRO A 131 -18.54 -5.50 -3.70
C PRO A 131 -17.54 -5.70 -4.85
N HIS A 132 -16.39 -5.03 -4.80
CA HIS A 132 -15.43 -5.12 -5.89
C HIS A 132 -15.04 -6.59 -6.15
N PRO A 133 -15.06 -7.14 -7.38
CA PRO A 133 -14.92 -8.58 -7.64
C PRO A 133 -13.71 -9.26 -6.96
N GLU A 134 -12.61 -8.53 -6.82
CA GLU A 134 -11.37 -9.00 -6.18
C GLU A 134 -11.28 -8.77 -4.65
N TRP A 135 -12.25 -8.15 -3.99
CA TRP A 135 -12.09 -7.68 -2.60
C TRP A 135 -11.68 -8.79 -1.63
N ALA A 136 -12.30 -9.97 -1.74
CA ALA A 136 -12.01 -11.13 -0.92
C ALA A 136 -10.58 -11.65 -1.18
N THR A 137 -10.13 -11.57 -2.43
CA THR A 137 -8.76 -11.91 -2.82
C THR A 137 -7.76 -10.94 -2.19
N ARG A 138 -8.04 -9.63 -2.21
CA ARG A 138 -7.17 -8.60 -1.59
C ARG A 138 -7.02 -8.80 -0.09
N LEU A 139 -8.12 -9.14 0.58
CA LEU A 139 -8.12 -9.43 2.00
C LEU A 139 -7.35 -10.72 2.31
N ALA A 140 -7.58 -11.77 1.52
CA ALA A 140 -6.86 -13.04 1.65
C ALA A 140 -5.34 -12.87 1.43
N ASP A 141 -4.93 -12.13 0.39
CA ASP A 141 -3.52 -11.81 0.11
C ASP A 141 -2.89 -11.04 1.28
N SER A 142 -3.59 -10.03 1.82
CA SER A 142 -3.10 -9.30 2.99
C SER A 142 -2.91 -10.20 4.20
N LEU A 143 -3.73 -11.25 4.38
CA LEU A 143 -3.65 -12.18 5.50
C LEU A 143 -2.56 -13.25 5.31
N LEU A 144 -2.43 -13.79 4.10
CA LEU A 144 -1.48 -14.86 3.77
C LEU A 144 -0.05 -14.31 3.59
N THR A 145 0.07 -13.13 3.00
CA THR A 145 1.33 -12.43 2.74
C THR A 145 1.26 -11.03 3.36
N PRO A 146 1.45 -10.90 4.68
CA PRO A 146 1.33 -9.61 5.35
C PRO A 146 2.51 -8.70 4.99
N GLU A 147 2.24 -7.71 4.15
CA GLU A 147 3.19 -6.66 3.78
C GLU A 147 2.71 -5.28 4.27
N PHE A 148 3.64 -4.37 4.55
CA PHE A 148 3.28 -3.01 4.95
C PHE A 148 2.89 -2.18 3.73
N PRO A 149 1.69 -1.54 3.73
CA PRO A 149 1.20 -0.79 2.57
C PRO A 149 1.99 0.49 2.29
N ILE A 150 2.69 1.02 3.29
CA ILE A 150 3.52 2.22 3.16
C ILE A 150 4.97 1.92 3.56
N SER A 151 5.90 2.61 2.91
CA SER A 151 7.32 2.53 3.23
C SER A 151 7.65 3.22 4.55
N GLN A 152 8.84 2.91 5.10
CA GLN A 152 9.34 3.59 6.31
C GLN A 152 9.54 5.09 6.07
N LEU A 153 10.02 5.47 4.89
CA LEU A 153 10.27 6.87 4.53
C LEU A 153 8.97 7.65 4.37
N GLU A 154 7.95 7.05 3.74
CA GLU A 154 6.62 7.65 3.65
C GLU A 154 5.99 7.84 5.03
N ALA A 155 6.06 6.81 5.89
CA ALA A 155 5.56 6.88 7.25
C ALA A 155 6.25 7.98 8.07
N LEU A 156 7.58 8.08 7.97
CA LEU A 156 8.38 9.12 8.62
C LEU A 156 7.93 10.50 8.18
N GLY A 157 7.82 10.71 6.87
CA GLY A 157 7.37 11.95 6.25
C GLY A 157 5.99 12.41 6.69
N ARG A 158 5.02 11.48 6.71
CA ARG A 158 3.64 11.76 7.16
C ARG A 158 3.59 12.19 8.62
N ARG A 159 4.27 11.45 9.52
CA ARG A 159 4.29 11.78 10.95
C ARG A 159 5.05 13.08 11.22
N LEU A 160 6.11 13.33 10.46
CA LEU A 160 6.85 14.58 10.51
C LEU A 160 5.94 15.78 10.18
N ARG A 161 5.31 15.77 9.01
CA ARG A 161 4.47 16.89 8.56
C ARG A 161 3.24 17.14 9.43
N ARG A 162 2.57 16.08 9.90
CA ARG A 162 1.31 16.23 10.63
C ARG A 162 1.51 16.62 12.10
N ASN A 163 2.56 16.10 12.75
CA ASN A 163 2.71 16.23 14.20
C ASN A 163 4.05 16.84 14.62
N TYR A 164 5.17 16.26 14.18
CA TYR A 164 6.49 16.59 14.75
C TYR A 164 7.05 17.92 14.25
N ILE A 165 6.60 18.44 13.10
CA ILE A 165 7.05 19.73 12.57
C ILE A 165 6.83 20.85 13.59
N TRP A 166 5.71 20.83 14.32
CA TRP A 166 5.39 21.82 15.35
C TRP A 166 6.33 21.71 16.56
N ILE A 167 6.64 20.49 17.00
CA ILE A 167 7.59 20.26 18.09
C ILE A 167 8.97 20.80 17.70
N TYR A 168 9.45 20.52 16.49
CA TYR A 168 10.72 21.04 15.99
C TYR A 168 10.74 22.56 15.84
N LEU A 169 9.65 23.18 15.38
CA LEU A 169 9.57 24.63 15.28
C LEU A 169 9.65 25.30 16.66
N ILE A 170 8.93 24.77 17.65
CA ILE A 170 9.00 25.25 19.04
C ILE A 170 10.42 25.08 19.60
N LEU A 171 11.03 23.92 19.40
CA LEU A 171 12.39 23.61 19.84
C LEU A 171 13.45 24.51 19.18
N GLY A 172 13.33 24.77 17.87
CA GLY A 172 14.21 25.68 17.14
C GLY A 172 14.09 27.12 17.62
N LEU A 173 12.85 27.60 17.78
CA LEU A 173 12.59 28.93 18.32
C LEU A 173 13.14 29.06 19.74
N ALA A 174 12.89 28.08 20.60
CA ALA A 174 13.39 28.06 21.96
C ALA A 174 14.94 28.07 22.03
N TRP A 175 15.61 27.36 21.12
CA TRP A 175 17.06 27.38 21.04
C TRP A 175 17.60 28.77 20.66
N VAL A 176 17.00 29.43 19.67
CA VAL A 176 17.35 30.81 19.28
C VAL A 176 17.09 31.79 20.43
N VAL A 177 15.92 31.70 21.06
CA VAL A 177 15.55 32.56 22.21
C VAL A 177 16.51 32.37 23.37
N LYS A 178 16.93 31.13 23.68
CA LYS A 178 17.92 30.86 24.75
C LYS A 178 19.24 31.57 24.49
N LEU A 179 19.75 31.55 23.25
CA LEU A 179 20.99 32.22 22.86
C LEU A 179 20.86 33.75 22.83
N MET A 180 19.69 34.25 22.46
CA MET A 180 19.38 35.69 22.43
C MET A 180 19.26 36.27 23.83
N LEU A 181 18.59 35.58 24.77
CA LEU A 181 18.27 36.14 26.08
C LEU A 181 19.34 35.87 27.15
N HIS A 182 19.94 34.68 27.18
CA HIS A 182 20.84 34.28 28.27
C HIS A 182 22.31 34.29 27.81
N PRO A 183 23.25 34.73 28.67
CA PRO A 183 23.05 35.25 30.03
C PRO A 183 22.54 36.70 30.09
N THR A 184 22.74 37.48 29.05
CA THR A 184 22.21 38.84 28.87
C THR A 184 21.63 38.96 27.46
N PRO A 185 20.77 39.93 27.13
CA PRO A 185 20.31 40.11 25.75
C PRO A 185 21.46 40.27 24.74
N ALA A 186 21.34 39.64 23.57
CA ALA A 186 22.33 39.72 22.50
C ALA A 186 22.05 40.94 21.60
N ASP A 187 22.92 41.94 21.68
CA ASP A 187 22.79 43.18 20.88
C ASP A 187 23.42 43.07 19.48
N SER A 188 24.11 41.95 19.18
CA SER A 188 24.79 41.74 17.90
C SER A 188 24.80 40.27 17.45
N LEU A 189 24.90 40.04 16.14
CA LEU A 189 25.04 38.70 15.56
C LEU A 189 26.32 38.00 16.01
N GLU A 190 27.40 38.75 16.25
CA GLU A 190 28.66 38.19 16.74
C GLU A 190 28.50 37.57 18.14
N ARG A 191 27.76 38.24 19.05
CA ARG A 191 27.45 37.67 20.37
C ARG A 191 26.55 36.45 20.28
N PHE A 192 25.64 36.40 19.31
CA PHE A 192 24.83 35.20 19.07
C PHE A 192 25.70 34.01 18.67
N PHE A 193 26.58 34.18 17.68
CA PHE A 193 27.48 33.12 17.24
C PHE A 193 28.46 32.72 18.33
N SER A 194 29.01 33.65 19.11
CA SER A 194 29.92 33.28 20.19
C SER A 194 29.21 32.45 21.27
N ARG A 195 27.94 32.74 21.59
CA ARG A 195 27.14 31.97 22.56
C ARG A 195 26.71 30.60 22.08
N ALA A 196 26.63 30.40 20.78
CA ALA A 196 26.29 29.10 20.21
C ALA A 196 27.45 28.09 20.29
N SER A 197 28.63 28.49 20.78
CA SER A 197 29.80 27.60 20.89
C SER A 197 29.55 26.44 21.85
N ILE A 198 30.02 25.25 21.48
CA ILE A 198 29.85 24.03 22.27
C ILE A 198 31.24 23.44 22.53
N GLY A 199 31.83 23.77 23.70
CA GLY A 199 33.18 23.32 24.04
C GLY A 199 34.20 23.73 22.97
N PHE A 200 34.73 22.76 22.23
CA PHE A 200 35.69 22.98 21.14
C PHE A 200 35.04 23.37 19.80
N ILE A 201 33.72 23.29 19.68
CA ILE A 201 32.98 23.59 18.45
C ILE A 201 32.68 25.09 18.40
N SER A 202 33.16 25.77 17.35
CA SER A 202 32.83 27.17 17.12
C SER A 202 31.33 27.36 16.93
N GLY A 203 30.78 28.47 17.42
CA GLY A 203 29.33 28.65 17.33
C GLY A 203 28.82 28.89 15.92
N HIS A 204 29.66 29.34 14.98
CA HIS A 204 29.32 29.30 13.55
C HIS A 204 29.06 27.87 13.06
N VAL A 205 29.91 26.91 13.44
CA VAL A 205 29.72 25.50 13.09
C VAL A 205 28.50 24.93 13.80
N ALA A 206 28.25 25.29 15.05
CA ALA A 206 27.05 24.85 15.78
C ALA A 206 25.75 25.35 15.11
N VAL A 207 25.67 26.64 14.76
CA VAL A 207 24.52 27.22 14.04
C VAL A 207 24.37 26.58 12.66
N ALA A 208 25.46 26.36 11.93
CA ALA A 208 25.41 25.67 10.64
C ALA A 208 24.91 24.22 10.78
N GLY A 209 25.30 23.51 11.82
CA GLY A 209 24.81 22.16 12.12
C GLY A 209 23.31 22.14 12.41
N VAL A 210 22.81 23.10 13.19
CA VAL A 210 21.38 23.27 13.45
C VAL A 210 20.62 23.61 12.16
N ALA A 211 21.12 24.55 11.36
CA ALA A 211 20.51 24.91 10.09
C ALA A 211 20.47 23.72 9.12
N CYS A 212 21.55 22.93 9.05
CA CYS A 212 21.62 21.69 8.27
C CYS A 212 20.58 20.66 8.75
N PHE A 213 20.44 20.48 10.07
CA PHE A 213 19.42 19.59 10.64
C PHE A 213 17.99 20.00 10.23
N PHE A 214 17.65 21.29 10.34
CA PHE A 214 16.35 21.79 9.89
C PHE A 214 16.16 21.69 8.38
N LEU A 215 17.23 21.88 7.58
CA LEU A 215 17.20 21.66 6.14
C LEU A 215 16.90 20.20 5.81
N VAL A 216 17.54 19.24 6.50
CA VAL A 216 17.28 17.81 6.32
C VAL A 216 15.83 17.48 6.68
N ILE A 217 15.31 17.98 7.80
CA ILE A 217 13.90 17.81 8.19
C ILE A 217 12.97 18.36 7.11
N PHE A 218 13.24 19.57 6.62
CA PHE A 218 12.44 20.22 5.60
C PHE A 218 12.46 19.45 4.27
N LEU A 219 13.63 18.98 3.85
CA LEU A 219 13.78 18.11 2.68
C LEU A 219 13.00 16.82 2.86
N ILE A 220 13.13 16.12 3.99
CA ILE A 220 12.33 14.92 4.27
C ILE A 220 10.83 15.25 4.18
N ALA A 221 10.38 16.36 4.77
CA ALA A 221 8.99 16.77 4.73
C ALA A 221 8.47 16.99 3.30
N ILE A 222 9.26 17.60 2.40
CA ILE A 222 8.88 17.87 1.01
C ILE A 222 8.99 16.62 0.13
N LEU A 223 10.15 15.95 0.15
CA LEU A 223 10.43 14.81 -0.74
C LEU A 223 9.43 13.67 -0.48
N THR A 224 8.96 13.51 0.76
CA THR A 224 7.97 12.50 1.13
C THR A 224 6.51 12.97 1.01
N ALA A 225 6.24 14.19 0.56
CA ALA A 225 4.88 14.69 0.36
C ALA A 225 4.21 14.07 -0.88
N GLY A 226 5.01 13.63 -1.85
CA GLY A 226 4.57 12.91 -3.04
C GLY A 226 4.37 11.41 -2.83
N LEU A 227 4.88 10.84 -1.74
CA LEU A 227 4.68 9.44 -1.40
C LEU A 227 3.26 9.28 -0.80
N ARG A 228 2.30 8.87 -1.63
CA ARG A 228 0.88 8.73 -1.26
C ARG A 228 0.36 7.31 -1.51
N ALA A 229 0.96 6.31 -0.86
CA ALA A 229 0.53 4.91 -0.95
C ALA A 229 -0.55 4.51 0.07
N ALA A 230 -0.78 5.34 1.10
CA ALA A 230 -1.70 5.00 2.18
C ALA A 230 -3.16 5.02 1.72
N ALA A 231 -3.76 3.83 1.66
CA ALA A 231 -5.18 3.62 1.38
C ALA A 231 -6.09 3.86 2.60
N GLY A 232 -5.53 4.14 3.79
CA GLY A 232 -6.28 4.48 5.00
C GLY A 232 -6.71 5.95 5.12
N GLU A 233 -6.45 6.80 4.11
CA GLU A 233 -7.01 8.15 4.08
C GLU A 233 -8.50 8.09 3.73
N VAL A 234 -9.31 8.90 4.42
CA VAL A 234 -10.74 9.10 4.14
C VAL A 234 -10.87 9.89 2.83
N LEU A 235 -10.49 9.27 1.72
CA LEU A 235 -10.70 9.78 0.38
C LEU A 235 -11.71 8.87 -0.32
N PRO A 236 -12.72 9.43 -1.01
CA PRO A 236 -13.54 8.69 -1.94
C PRO A 236 -12.64 7.92 -2.92
N GLN A 237 -12.99 6.67 -3.23
CA GLN A 237 -12.20 5.80 -4.12
C GLN A 237 -11.94 6.44 -5.50
N SER A 238 -12.76 7.42 -5.90
CA SER A 238 -12.63 8.24 -7.11
C SER A 238 -11.58 9.38 -7.02
N GLU A 239 -11.32 9.94 -5.85
CA GLU A 239 -10.36 11.05 -5.66
C GLU A 239 -8.89 10.60 -5.58
N MET A 240 -8.64 9.29 -5.40
CA MET A 240 -7.30 8.71 -5.55
C MET A 240 -6.68 8.97 -6.93
N MET A 241 -7.50 9.28 -7.95
CA MET A 241 -7.07 9.37 -9.34
C MET A 241 -6.96 10.82 -9.89
N GLU A 242 -7.53 11.83 -9.22
CA GLU A 242 -7.68 13.17 -9.83
C GLU A 242 -6.88 14.32 -9.18
N MET A 243 -6.36 14.18 -7.96
CA MET A 243 -5.83 15.35 -7.24
C MET A 243 -4.31 15.55 -7.40
N SER A 244 -3.92 15.87 -8.64
CA SER A 244 -2.58 16.25 -9.08
C SER A 244 -2.46 17.79 -9.17
N ASN A 245 -1.88 18.44 -8.15
CA ASN A 245 -1.45 19.84 -8.26
C ASN A 245 0.03 19.90 -8.67
N GLY A 246 0.29 20.54 -9.82
CA GLY A 246 1.53 20.44 -10.60
C GLY A 246 2.82 20.99 -10.00
N LEU A 247 2.80 21.69 -8.86
CA LEU A 247 4.03 22.14 -8.18
C LEU A 247 4.65 21.04 -7.30
N LEU A 248 3.83 20.26 -6.60
CA LEU A 248 4.29 19.18 -5.73
C LEU A 248 4.74 17.96 -6.52
N GLN A 249 4.15 17.71 -7.69
CA GLN A 249 4.52 16.59 -8.56
C GLN A 249 5.87 16.81 -9.25
N ASN A 250 6.21 18.06 -9.58
CA ASN A 250 7.52 18.41 -10.15
C ASN A 250 8.65 18.31 -9.11
N LEU A 251 8.39 18.68 -7.85
CA LEU A 251 9.35 18.49 -6.75
C LEU A 251 9.47 17.02 -6.33
N ALA A 252 8.36 16.26 -6.32
CA ALA A 252 8.36 14.83 -6.01
C ALA A 252 9.02 13.97 -7.09
N SER A 253 8.90 14.34 -8.37
CA SER A 253 9.60 13.67 -9.48
C SER A 253 11.10 13.98 -9.50
N ALA A 254 11.49 15.21 -9.12
CA ALA A 254 12.90 15.53 -8.89
C ALA A 254 13.48 14.74 -7.70
N ALA A 255 12.68 14.53 -6.65
CA ALA A 255 13.03 13.73 -5.47
C ALA A 255 13.23 12.24 -5.79
N SER A 256 12.41 11.68 -6.69
CA SER A 256 12.50 10.27 -7.09
C SER A 256 13.76 9.94 -7.88
N HIS A 257 14.47 10.94 -8.42
CA HIS A 257 15.78 10.74 -9.05
C HIS A 257 16.96 10.70 -8.06
N VAL A 258 16.76 11.11 -6.80
CA VAL A 258 17.81 11.19 -5.75
C VAL A 258 17.70 10.05 -4.73
N LEU A 259 16.51 9.46 -4.58
CA LEU A 259 16.27 8.28 -3.75
C LEU A 259 16.48 7.01 -4.59
N PRO A 260 17.11 5.95 -4.06
CA PRO A 260 17.26 4.68 -4.78
C PRO A 260 15.90 4.16 -5.27
N GLU A 261 15.82 3.76 -6.54
CA GLU A 261 14.62 3.21 -7.21
C GLU A 261 14.04 1.94 -6.56
N ASP A 262 14.75 1.32 -5.61
CA ASP A 262 14.37 0.05 -4.99
C ASP A 262 13.29 0.16 -3.90
N LEU A 263 12.26 0.98 -4.12
CA LEU A 263 10.99 0.88 -3.38
C LEU A 263 10.00 0.10 -4.26
N PRO A 264 9.83 -1.22 -4.03
CA PRO A 264 9.01 -2.05 -4.88
C PRO A 264 7.53 -1.70 -4.66
N PHE A 265 7.02 -0.73 -5.42
CA PHE A 265 5.61 -0.69 -5.74
C PHE A 265 5.32 -1.81 -6.71
N ARG A 266 5.15 -3.02 -6.18
CA ARG A 266 4.58 -4.12 -6.95
C ARG A 266 3.12 -3.79 -7.20
N SER A 267 2.83 -3.30 -8.42
CA SER A 267 1.56 -3.61 -9.09
C SER A 267 1.25 -5.10 -8.83
N ARG A 268 0.01 -5.43 -8.44
CA ARG A 268 -0.39 -6.82 -8.22
C ARG A 268 0.04 -7.63 -9.44
N GLN A 269 1.08 -8.45 -9.29
CA GLN A 269 1.63 -9.20 -10.42
C GLN A 269 0.52 -10.13 -10.91
N LYS A 270 -0.09 -9.80 -12.05
CA LYS A 270 -0.96 -10.73 -12.74
C LYS A 270 -0.07 -11.80 -13.36
N HIS A 271 -0.59 -13.00 -13.55
CA HIS A 271 0.20 -14.07 -14.12
C HIS A 271 -0.36 -14.48 -15.48
N LEU A 272 0.54 -14.71 -16.43
CA LEU A 272 0.22 -15.46 -17.64
C LEU A 272 0.60 -16.92 -17.41
N ALA A 273 -0.39 -17.80 -17.35
CA ALA A 273 -0.18 -19.23 -17.35
C ALA A 273 -0.06 -19.73 -18.80
N ILE A 274 1.01 -20.48 -19.06
CA ILE A 274 1.27 -21.18 -20.32
C ILE A 274 1.17 -22.68 -20.00
N ILE A 275 0.18 -23.35 -20.55
CA ILE A 275 -0.12 -24.76 -20.29
C ILE A 275 0.15 -25.55 -21.55
N ILE A 276 1.06 -26.52 -21.48
CA ILE A 276 1.32 -27.48 -22.55
C ILE A 276 0.70 -28.81 -22.13
N THR A 277 -0.29 -29.29 -22.89
CA THR A 277 -1.09 -30.48 -22.54
C THR A 277 -1.39 -31.32 -23.78
N GLY A 278 -1.59 -32.62 -23.58
CA GLY A 278 -2.11 -33.52 -24.61
C GLY A 278 -3.64 -33.47 -24.76
N LYS A 279 -4.35 -32.81 -23.83
CA LYS A 279 -5.81 -32.73 -23.76
C LYS A 279 -6.31 -31.27 -23.74
N PRO A 280 -6.02 -30.47 -24.79
CA PRO A 280 -6.30 -29.04 -24.76
C PRO A 280 -7.78 -28.70 -24.63
N ASP A 281 -8.68 -29.48 -25.24
CA ASP A 281 -10.12 -29.20 -25.22
C ASP A 281 -10.72 -29.41 -23.83
N GLU A 282 -10.38 -30.53 -23.18
CA GLU A 282 -10.83 -30.85 -21.82
C GLU A 282 -10.31 -29.81 -20.81
N VAL A 283 -9.03 -29.46 -20.89
CA VAL A 283 -8.44 -28.43 -20.02
C VAL A 283 -9.09 -27.08 -20.26
N SER A 284 -9.29 -26.68 -21.51
CA SER A 284 -9.92 -25.39 -21.86
C SER A 284 -11.35 -25.31 -21.34
N GLN A 285 -12.13 -26.38 -21.49
CA GLN A 285 -13.50 -26.43 -21.00
C GLN A 285 -13.56 -26.29 -19.47
N GLN A 286 -12.64 -26.94 -18.75
CA GLN A 286 -12.57 -26.85 -17.29
C GLN A 286 -12.12 -25.46 -16.83
N LEU A 287 -11.17 -24.82 -17.51
CA LEU A 287 -10.74 -23.44 -17.19
C LEU A 287 -11.87 -22.43 -17.43
N LEU A 288 -12.65 -22.61 -18.50
CA LEU A 288 -13.81 -21.77 -18.80
C LEU A 288 -14.94 -21.97 -17.79
N SER A 289 -15.24 -23.20 -17.38
CA SER A 289 -16.37 -23.48 -16.49
C SER A 289 -16.06 -23.25 -15.01
N PHE A 290 -14.88 -23.65 -14.53
CA PHE A 290 -14.54 -23.61 -13.10
C PHE A 290 -13.79 -22.35 -12.68
N LEU A 291 -12.96 -21.77 -13.56
CA LEU A 291 -12.23 -20.54 -13.27
C LEU A 291 -12.85 -19.30 -13.93
N ASN A 292 -13.82 -19.48 -14.84
CA ASN A 292 -14.41 -18.40 -15.63
C ASN A 292 -13.33 -17.54 -16.34
N ARG A 293 -12.27 -18.21 -16.83
CA ARG A 293 -11.15 -17.54 -17.51
C ARG A 293 -11.14 -17.90 -18.99
N GLY A 294 -10.98 -16.87 -19.81
CA GLY A 294 -10.73 -17.02 -21.24
C GLY A 294 -9.38 -17.68 -21.47
N VAL A 295 -9.33 -18.62 -22.41
CA VAL A 295 -8.13 -19.37 -22.77
C VAL A 295 -7.93 -19.26 -24.27
N THR A 296 -6.70 -19.03 -24.71
CA THR A 296 -6.33 -19.02 -26.14
C THR A 296 -5.41 -20.18 -26.44
N ALA A 297 -5.71 -20.98 -27.45
CA ALA A 297 -4.83 -22.04 -27.93
C ALA A 297 -3.85 -21.49 -28.98
N LEU A 298 -2.57 -21.81 -28.81
CA LEU A 298 -1.53 -21.65 -29.83
C LEU A 298 -1.12 -23.03 -30.35
N GLU A 299 -0.99 -23.15 -31.66
CA GLU A 299 -0.49 -24.36 -32.29
C GLU A 299 1.04 -24.43 -32.15
N GLY A 300 1.55 -25.58 -31.72
CA GLY A 300 2.97 -25.86 -31.59
C GLY A 300 3.33 -27.27 -32.05
N LYS A 301 4.63 -27.53 -32.16
CA LYS A 301 5.17 -28.85 -32.47
C LYS A 301 6.20 -29.25 -31.42
N GLY A 302 5.99 -30.39 -30.77
CA GLY A 302 6.94 -30.92 -29.80
C GLY A 302 8.20 -31.37 -30.53
N MET A 303 9.35 -30.75 -30.25
CA MET A 303 10.60 -31.09 -30.95
C MET A 303 11.19 -32.45 -30.53
N TYR A 304 10.84 -32.95 -29.35
CA TYR A 304 11.27 -34.28 -28.90
C TYR A 304 10.43 -35.40 -29.53
N THR A 305 9.12 -35.21 -29.68
CA THR A 305 8.18 -36.24 -30.16
C THR A 305 7.80 -36.09 -31.64
N GLY A 306 8.04 -34.92 -32.24
CA GLY A 306 7.61 -34.57 -33.60
C GLY A 306 6.10 -34.31 -33.75
N GLN A 307 5.31 -34.45 -32.67
CA GLN A 307 3.86 -34.34 -32.73
C GLN A 307 3.37 -32.90 -32.59
N ALA A 308 2.25 -32.59 -33.24
CA ALA A 308 1.51 -31.35 -33.00
C ALA A 308 1.01 -31.32 -31.54
N ARG A 309 1.16 -30.18 -30.87
CA ARG A 309 0.69 -29.93 -29.50
C ARG A 309 0.08 -28.54 -29.41
N ALA A 310 -1.02 -28.43 -28.68
CA ALA A 310 -1.60 -27.14 -28.35
C ALA A 310 -0.94 -26.58 -27.08
N VAL A 311 -0.66 -25.28 -27.09
CA VAL A 311 -0.19 -24.50 -25.94
C VAL A 311 -1.31 -23.55 -25.55
N LEU A 312 -1.88 -23.72 -24.37
CA LEU A 312 -2.95 -22.86 -23.87
C LEU A 312 -2.34 -21.67 -23.12
N LEU A 313 -2.76 -20.47 -23.50
CA LEU A 313 -2.46 -19.22 -22.81
C LEU A 313 -3.67 -18.79 -21.99
N CYS A 314 -3.47 -18.59 -20.69
CA CYS A 314 -4.52 -18.18 -19.78
C CYS A 314 -3.97 -17.11 -18.83
N ALA A 315 -4.55 -15.91 -18.88
CA ALA A 315 -4.29 -14.90 -17.87
C ALA A 315 -5.02 -15.31 -16.58
N VAL A 316 -4.32 -15.23 -15.44
CA VAL A 316 -4.84 -15.60 -14.13
C VAL A 316 -4.34 -14.67 -13.04
N ALA A 317 -5.14 -14.48 -11.99
CA ALA A 317 -4.71 -13.83 -10.77
C ALA A 317 -3.74 -14.76 -9.97
N PRO A 318 -2.84 -14.21 -9.14
CA PRO A 318 -1.97 -15.01 -8.26
C PRO A 318 -2.69 -16.09 -7.47
N THR A 319 -3.88 -15.78 -6.96
CA THR A 319 -4.69 -16.68 -6.14
C THR A 319 -5.36 -17.81 -6.94
N GLU A 320 -5.54 -17.64 -8.25
CA GLU A 320 -6.10 -18.65 -9.14
C GLU A 320 -5.05 -19.69 -9.57
N VAL A 321 -3.75 -19.39 -9.42
CA VAL A 321 -2.65 -20.27 -9.88
C VAL A 321 -2.72 -21.65 -9.23
N ALA A 322 -3.01 -21.73 -7.93
CA ALA A 322 -3.10 -23.02 -7.24
C ALA A 322 -4.27 -23.87 -7.76
N HIS A 323 -5.43 -23.25 -8.00
CA HIS A 323 -6.60 -23.92 -8.56
C HIS A 323 -6.37 -24.34 -10.01
N LEU A 324 -5.75 -23.49 -10.82
CA LEU A 324 -5.36 -23.80 -12.19
C LEU A 324 -4.45 -25.03 -12.24
N LYS A 325 -3.39 -25.06 -11.42
CA LYS A 325 -2.47 -26.23 -11.34
C LYS A 325 -3.20 -27.50 -10.94
N ALA A 326 -4.06 -27.43 -9.92
CA ALA A 326 -4.83 -28.58 -9.45
C ALA A 326 -5.83 -29.10 -10.50
N LEU A 327 -6.45 -28.19 -11.25
CA LEU A 327 -7.40 -28.52 -12.32
C LEU A 327 -6.67 -29.16 -13.51
N VAL A 328 -5.59 -28.54 -13.98
CA VAL A 328 -4.77 -29.08 -15.07
C VAL A 328 -4.25 -30.47 -14.72
N TYR A 329 -3.68 -30.65 -13.52
CA TYR A 329 -3.15 -31.94 -13.07
C TYR A 329 -4.22 -33.03 -12.99
N ARG A 330 -5.47 -32.69 -12.64
CA ARG A 330 -6.58 -33.65 -12.58
C ARG A 330 -7.00 -34.15 -13.96
N VAL A 331 -6.90 -33.30 -14.97
CA VAL A 331 -7.29 -33.63 -16.36
C VAL A 331 -6.15 -34.36 -17.09
N ASP A 332 -4.94 -33.85 -16.94
CA ASP A 332 -3.72 -34.34 -17.58
C ASP A 332 -2.54 -34.28 -16.60
N GLU A 333 -2.22 -35.43 -16.01
CA GLU A 333 -1.09 -35.59 -15.08
C GLU A 333 0.27 -35.38 -15.76
N HIS A 334 0.32 -35.42 -17.09
CA HIS A 334 1.53 -35.19 -17.89
C HIS A 334 1.61 -33.77 -18.46
N ALA A 335 0.66 -32.89 -18.13
CA ALA A 335 0.69 -31.50 -18.57
C ALA A 335 1.81 -30.70 -17.87
N PHE A 336 2.36 -29.74 -18.59
CA PHE A 336 3.37 -28.81 -18.08
C PHE A 336 2.80 -27.40 -18.00
N VAL A 337 2.94 -26.75 -16.84
CA VAL A 337 2.40 -25.41 -16.58
C VAL A 337 3.53 -24.45 -16.21
N VAL A 338 3.72 -23.42 -17.02
CA VAL A 338 4.61 -22.28 -16.72
C VAL A 338 3.75 -21.10 -16.28
N VAL A 339 4.18 -20.39 -15.23
CA VAL A 339 3.47 -19.24 -14.69
C VAL A 339 4.42 -18.05 -14.73
N ASN A 340 4.17 -17.12 -15.65
CA ASN A 340 4.99 -15.92 -15.81
C ASN A 340 4.31 -14.71 -15.14
N PRO A 341 4.96 -14.02 -14.20
CA PRO A 341 4.45 -12.74 -13.71
C PRO A 341 4.47 -11.71 -14.85
N THR A 342 3.44 -10.87 -14.90
CA THR A 342 3.26 -9.81 -15.90
C THR A 342 3.02 -8.49 -15.18
N GLU A 343 3.54 -7.40 -15.76
CA GLU A 343 3.39 -6.05 -15.22
C GLU A 343 1.94 -5.58 -15.27
N GLU A 344 1.28 -5.77 -16.42
CA GLU A 344 -0.11 -5.39 -16.63
C GLU A 344 -0.83 -6.38 -17.57
N ILE A 345 -2.10 -6.66 -17.25
CA ILE A 345 -3.04 -7.37 -18.13
C ILE A 345 -4.33 -6.56 -18.15
N TRP A 346 -4.81 -6.24 -19.35
CA TRP A 346 -6.00 -5.42 -19.57
C TRP A 346 -7.05 -6.24 -20.34
N GLY A 347 -8.32 -6.11 -19.97
CA GLY A 347 -9.42 -6.83 -20.61
C GLY A 347 -10.46 -7.37 -19.63
N SER A 348 -11.49 -8.01 -20.16
CA SER A 348 -12.59 -8.58 -19.38
C SER A 348 -12.07 -9.58 -18.34
N GLY A 349 -12.51 -9.42 -17.08
CA GLY A 349 -12.01 -10.19 -15.94
C GLY A 349 -10.72 -9.65 -15.31
N PHE A 350 -10.15 -8.57 -15.84
CA PHE A 350 -8.99 -7.84 -15.29
C PHE A 350 -9.25 -6.33 -15.29
N SER A 351 -8.19 -5.51 -15.44
CA SER A 351 -8.30 -4.06 -15.53
C SER A 351 -8.98 -3.64 -16.83
N ASN A 352 -9.86 -2.65 -16.77
CA ASN A 352 -10.63 -2.20 -17.93
C ASN A 352 -9.71 -1.56 -18.99
N LEU A 353 -9.78 -2.02 -20.24
CA LEU A 353 -9.03 -1.47 -21.38
C LEU A 353 -9.67 -0.14 -21.87
N GLU A 354 -10.03 0.76 -20.96
CA GLU A 354 -10.55 2.10 -21.30
C GLU A 354 -9.39 2.96 -21.85
N PRO A 355 -9.46 3.46 -23.10
CA PRO A 355 -8.39 4.26 -23.70
C PRO A 355 -8.20 5.65 -23.06
N SER A 356 -7.03 5.90 -22.47
CA SER A 356 -6.55 7.29 -22.27
C SER A 356 -6.22 8.01 -23.59
N TRP A 357 -6.17 7.28 -24.71
CA TRP A 357 -5.89 7.76 -26.07
C TRP A 357 -7.15 8.14 -26.89
N LYS A 358 -8.35 8.13 -26.28
CA LYS A 358 -9.56 8.72 -26.90
C LYS A 358 -9.53 10.25 -27.00
N ARG A 359 -8.49 10.92 -26.50
CA ARG A 359 -8.20 12.30 -26.92
C ARG A 359 -7.94 12.26 -28.43
N PRO A 360 -8.71 13.00 -29.26
CA PRO A 360 -8.48 13.00 -30.70
C PRO A 360 -7.01 13.35 -30.95
N LEU A 361 -6.30 12.48 -31.67
CA LEU A 361 -4.94 12.73 -32.14
C LEU A 361 -4.97 14.03 -32.93
N GLN A 362 -4.50 15.13 -32.32
CA GLN A 362 -4.39 16.38 -33.03
C GLN A 362 -3.30 16.21 -34.09
N PRO A 363 -3.58 16.51 -35.37
CA PRO A 363 -2.55 16.43 -36.39
C PRO A 363 -1.40 17.36 -36.00
N ARG A 364 -0.21 16.78 -35.92
CA ARG A 364 1.04 17.51 -35.65
C ARG A 364 1.15 18.62 -36.68
N LYS A 365 1.04 19.90 -36.26
CA LYS A 365 1.24 21.05 -37.15
C LYS A 365 2.58 20.87 -37.85
N LYS A 366 2.56 20.68 -39.18
CA LYS A 366 3.78 20.73 -39.99
C LYS A 366 4.38 22.11 -39.76
N SER A 367 5.57 22.16 -39.17
CA SER A 367 6.40 23.36 -39.16
C SER A 367 6.61 23.78 -40.60
N GLN A 368 6.06 24.94 -40.99
CA GLN A 368 6.41 25.56 -42.26
C GLN A 368 7.92 25.79 -42.30
N PRO A 369 8.61 25.49 -43.41
CA PRO A 369 10.01 25.85 -43.54
C PRO A 369 10.11 27.38 -43.51
N LYS A 370 11.00 27.91 -42.67
CA LYS A 370 11.35 29.34 -42.67
C LYS A 370 11.78 29.72 -44.07
N SER A 371 11.02 30.60 -44.72
CA SER A 371 11.46 31.30 -45.92
C SER A 371 12.72 32.08 -45.58
N SER A 372 13.84 31.72 -46.21
CA SER A 372 15.04 32.54 -46.28
C SER A 372 14.79 33.70 -47.23
N SER A 373 14.63 34.91 -46.72
CA SER A 373 14.97 36.17 -47.39
C SER A 373 16.36 36.57 -46.84
N SER A 374 17.45 36.57 -47.62
CA SER A 374 17.83 37.60 -48.60
C SER A 374 17.67 39.02 -48.05
#